data_AF-A0A935H1W2-F1
#
_entry.id   AF-A0A935H1W2-F1
#
_cell.length_a   1.000
_cell.length_b   1.000
_cell.length_c   1.000
_cell.angle_alpha   90.00
_cell.angle_beta   90.00
_cell.angle_gamma   90.00
#
_symmetry.space_group_name_H-M   'P 1'
#
loop_
_entity.id
_entity.type
_entity.pdbx_description
1 polymer ?
#
loop_
_entity_poly.entity_id
_entity_poly.type
_entity_poly.pdbx_seq_one_letter_code
_entity_poly.pdbx_strand_id
1 'polypeptide(L)'
;MPFLFFIIKELTMRFILALVATAAISSAVMAQQAQRSSDPTGVQIQGNTEIKAEQKDATATAKGEGSTATNTAGAIKGGTQIQGNTKIKATQKNVTATASGKNSKAANEAGVIGGQ
;
A
#
# COMPACT_ATOMS: atom_id res chain seq x y z
N MET A 1 24.65 62.87 -16.79
CA MET A 1 23.66 62.10 -16.00
C MET A 1 22.87 60.99 -16.75
N PRO A 2 23.14 60.56 -18.01
CA PRO A 2 22.38 59.45 -18.63
C PRO A 2 22.93 58.04 -18.31
N PHE A 3 24.23 57.94 -17.98
CA PHE A 3 24.89 56.65 -17.72
C PHE A 3 24.38 55.94 -16.46
N LEU A 4 24.06 56.70 -15.40
CA LEU A 4 23.57 56.13 -14.14
C LEU A 4 22.14 55.58 -14.28
N PHE A 5 21.31 56.21 -15.12
CA PHE A 5 19.93 55.80 -15.36
C PHE A 5 19.85 54.48 -16.16
N PHE A 6 20.80 54.25 -17.07
CA PHE A 6 20.89 53.02 -17.86
C PHE A 6 21.31 51.81 -17.00
N ILE A 7 22.27 51.99 -16.11
CA ILE A 7 22.76 50.94 -15.19
C ILE A 7 21.65 50.51 -14.21
N ILE A 8 20.88 51.47 -13.67
CA ILE A 8 19.78 51.18 -12.74
C ILE A 8 18.66 50.37 -13.43
N LYS A 9 18.39 50.63 -14.72
CA LYS A 9 17.37 49.94 -15.51
C LYS A 9 17.76 48.50 -15.87
N GLU A 10 19.02 48.26 -16.22
CA GLU A 10 19.59 46.92 -16.40
C GLU A 10 19.60 46.11 -15.10
N LEU A 11 19.95 46.75 -13.98
CA LEU A 11 19.95 46.11 -12.67
C LEU A 11 18.54 45.70 -12.23
N THR A 12 17.54 46.58 -12.40
CA THR A 12 16.13 46.27 -12.08
C THR A 12 15.57 45.15 -12.98
N MET A 13 15.90 45.13 -14.27
CA MET A 13 15.46 44.07 -15.18
C MET A 13 16.05 42.70 -14.82
N ARG A 14 17.32 42.65 -14.40
CA ARG A 14 17.97 41.42 -13.91
C ARG A 14 17.39 40.93 -12.58
N PHE A 15 17.05 41.84 -11.67
CA PHE A 15 16.38 41.49 -10.41
C PHE A 15 14.97 40.93 -10.65
N ILE A 16 14.20 41.52 -11.58
CA ILE A 16 12.86 41.01 -11.95
C ILE A 16 12.97 39.62 -12.60
N LEU A 17 13.95 39.41 -13.48
CA LEU A 17 14.17 38.11 -14.12
C LEU A 17 14.55 37.01 -13.12
N ALA A 18 15.38 37.35 -12.12
CA ALA A 18 15.77 36.43 -11.04
C ALA A 18 14.58 36.05 -10.12
N LEU A 19 13.64 36.97 -9.94
CA LEU A 19 12.45 36.76 -9.09
C LEU A 19 11.37 35.90 -9.78
N VAL A 20 11.31 35.92 -11.11
CA VAL A 20 10.45 35.02 -11.91
C VAL A 20 11.03 33.61 -11.99
N ALA A 21 12.36 33.46 -12.03
CA ALA A 21 13.03 32.16 -12.08
C ALA A 21 12.85 31.32 -10.79
N THR A 22 12.74 31.97 -9.62
CA THR A 22 12.54 31.27 -8.33
C THR A 22 11.09 30.81 -8.09
N ALA A 23 10.11 31.40 -8.78
CA ALA A 23 8.71 30.97 -8.68
C ALA A 23 8.41 29.64 -9.40
N ALA A 24 9.24 29.22 -10.36
CA ALA A 24 9.00 28.03 -11.17
C ALA A 24 9.49 26.71 -10.56
N ILE A 25 10.30 26.75 -9.48
CA ILE A 25 10.94 25.55 -8.90
C ILE A 25 10.09 24.95 -7.75
N SER A 26 9.11 25.69 -7.22
CA SER A 26 8.33 25.28 -6.05
C SER A 26 7.19 24.29 -6.33
N SER A 27 6.83 24.05 -7.59
CA SER A 27 5.70 23.15 -7.94
C SER A 27 6.05 21.67 -7.98
N ALA A 28 7.35 21.30 -8.01
CA ALA A 28 7.75 19.90 -8.17
C ALA A 28 7.64 19.07 -6.87
N VAL A 29 7.69 19.69 -5.69
CA VAL A 29 7.67 18.96 -4.40
C VAL A 29 6.27 18.48 -4.01
N MET A 30 5.21 19.03 -4.61
CA MET A 30 3.82 18.66 -4.31
C MET A 30 3.31 17.46 -5.13
N ALA A 31 4.04 17.01 -6.16
CA ALA A 31 3.66 15.87 -6.99
C ALA A 31 4.00 14.51 -6.35
N GLN A 32 4.77 14.49 -5.25
CA GLN A 32 5.07 13.27 -4.50
C GLN A 32 3.92 12.93 -3.53
N GLN A 33 2.68 12.98 -4.03
CA GLN A 33 1.57 12.18 -3.50
C GLN A 33 1.83 10.71 -3.90
N ALA A 34 2.95 10.17 -3.45
CA ALA A 34 3.21 8.74 -3.55
C ALA A 34 2.18 8.07 -2.64
N GLN A 35 1.11 7.55 -3.27
CA GLN A 35 0.13 6.58 -2.75
C GLN A 35 0.36 6.27 -1.28
N ARG A 36 -0.11 7.12 -0.35
CA ARG A 36 -0.15 6.72 1.05
C ARG A 36 -1.25 5.68 1.19
N SER A 37 -1.00 4.66 1.98
CA SER A 37 -2.01 3.67 2.31
C SER A 37 -3.23 4.40 2.86
N SER A 38 -4.43 3.96 2.45
CA SER A 38 -5.70 4.51 2.96
C SER A 38 -5.87 4.27 4.47
N ASP A 39 -5.00 3.45 5.05
CA ASP A 39 -4.89 3.20 6.48
C ASP A 39 -3.56 3.77 7.02
N PRO A 40 -3.58 4.76 7.93
CA PRO A 40 -2.36 5.36 8.50
C PRO A 40 -1.50 4.37 9.30
N THR A 41 -2.03 3.19 9.65
CA THR A 41 -1.30 2.09 10.30
C THR A 41 -1.03 0.90 9.38
N GLY A 42 -1.52 0.94 8.14
CA GLY A 42 -1.38 -0.14 7.17
C GLY A 42 0.03 -0.29 6.63
N VAL A 43 0.42 -1.53 6.32
CA VAL A 43 1.73 -1.85 5.75
C VAL A 43 1.77 -1.44 4.27
N GLN A 44 2.84 -0.77 3.84
CA GLN A 44 3.04 -0.43 2.43
C GLN A 44 4.14 -1.32 1.84
N ILE A 45 3.80 -2.12 0.83
CA ILE A 45 4.75 -2.93 0.08
C ILE A 45 5.03 -2.24 -1.25
N GLN A 46 6.24 -1.72 -1.40
CA GLN A 46 6.71 -1.10 -2.63
C GLN A 46 7.50 -2.13 -3.45
N GLY A 47 6.98 -2.51 -4.61
CA GLY A 47 7.56 -3.53 -5.49
C GLY A 47 6.70 -4.78 -5.67
N ASN A 48 7.18 -5.70 -6.51
CA ASN A 48 6.48 -6.95 -6.80
C ASN A 48 6.59 -7.91 -5.61
N THR A 49 5.49 -8.58 -5.29
CA THR A 49 5.40 -9.56 -4.20
C THR A 49 5.12 -10.93 -4.77
N GLU A 50 5.94 -11.93 -4.43
CA GLU A 50 5.66 -13.34 -4.72
C GLU A 50 5.52 -14.12 -3.41
N ILE A 51 4.36 -14.74 -3.20
CA ILE A 51 4.08 -15.62 -2.06
C ILE A 51 3.93 -17.04 -2.60
N LYS A 52 4.77 -17.96 -2.11
CA LYS A 52 4.62 -19.40 -2.33
C LYS A 52 4.28 -20.02 -0.99
N ALA A 53 3.04 -20.48 -0.85
CA ALA A 53 2.54 -21.03 0.39
C ALA A 53 1.97 -22.42 0.13
N GLU A 54 2.36 -23.38 0.95
CA GLU A 54 1.81 -24.72 0.91
C GLU A 54 1.34 -25.10 2.31
N GLN A 55 0.11 -25.59 2.41
CA GLN A 55 -0.46 -26.08 3.65
C GLN A 55 -0.97 -27.50 3.41
N LYS A 56 -0.38 -28.46 4.11
CA LYS A 56 -0.70 -29.88 4.03
C LYS A 56 -1.20 -30.37 5.38
N ASP A 57 -2.19 -31.26 5.37
CA ASP A 57 -2.65 -32.03 6.53
C ASP A 57 -2.99 -31.14 7.74
N ALA A 58 -3.59 -29.97 7.47
CA ALA A 58 -3.93 -29.00 8.51
C ALA A 58 -5.40 -29.11 8.91
N THR A 59 -5.66 -29.10 10.22
CA THR A 59 -7.02 -29.11 10.76
C THR A 59 -7.24 -27.92 11.67
N ALA A 60 -8.25 -27.12 11.38
CA ALA A 60 -8.72 -26.04 12.24
C ALA A 60 -10.10 -26.40 12.76
N THR A 61 -10.26 -26.47 14.07
CA THR A 61 -11.54 -26.78 14.71
C THR A 61 -11.88 -25.72 15.73
N ALA A 62 -13.10 -25.18 15.65
CA ALA A 62 -13.63 -24.23 16.61
C ALA A 62 -15.05 -24.64 17.05
N LYS A 63 -15.36 -24.44 18.33
CA LYS A 63 -16.65 -24.83 18.92
C LYS A 63 -17.12 -23.75 19.89
N GLY A 64 -18.39 -23.38 19.77
CA GLY A 64 -19.03 -22.32 20.56
C GLY A 64 -19.76 -21.31 19.68
N GLU A 65 -20.60 -20.47 20.27
CA GLU A 65 -21.26 -19.38 19.55
C GLU A 65 -20.24 -18.35 19.05
N GLY A 66 -20.38 -17.90 17.80
CA GLY A 66 -19.46 -16.92 17.19
C GLY A 66 -18.07 -17.47 16.82
N SER A 67 -17.89 -18.80 16.82
CA SER A 67 -16.59 -19.41 16.55
C SER A 67 -16.18 -19.37 15.08
N THR A 68 -14.93 -19.01 14.80
CA THR A 68 -14.36 -19.04 13.45
C THR A 68 -13.17 -19.99 13.36
N ALA A 69 -13.28 -21.04 12.56
CA ALA A 69 -12.17 -21.95 12.23
C ALA A 69 -11.70 -21.65 10.81
N THR A 70 -10.49 -21.12 10.64
CA THR A 70 -9.97 -20.80 9.29
C THR A 70 -8.57 -21.35 9.08
N ASN A 71 -8.37 -22.09 7.99
CA ASN A 71 -7.05 -22.45 7.49
C ASN A 71 -6.69 -21.56 6.32
N THR A 72 -5.65 -20.73 6.44
CA THR A 72 -5.23 -19.84 5.35
C THR A 72 -3.82 -20.19 4.87
N ALA A 73 -3.68 -20.48 3.58
CA ALA A 73 -2.38 -20.68 2.93
C ALA A 73 -2.08 -19.49 2.01
N GLY A 74 -1.09 -18.67 2.39
CA GLY A 74 -0.68 -17.50 1.62
C GLY A 74 -1.75 -16.41 1.60
N ALA A 75 -1.55 -15.35 2.37
CA ALA A 75 -2.47 -14.23 2.39
C ALA A 75 -1.77 -12.91 2.63
N ILE A 76 -2.36 -11.84 2.09
CA ILE A 76 -2.06 -10.46 2.42
C ILE A 76 -3.35 -9.85 2.97
N LYS A 77 -3.38 -9.60 4.28
CA LYS A 77 -4.54 -9.06 5.03
C LYS A 77 -4.14 -7.79 5.80
N GLY A 78 -5.10 -7.11 6.42
CA GLY A 78 -4.84 -6.03 7.38
C GLY A 78 -4.29 -4.73 6.77
N GLY A 79 -5.10 -4.00 5.99
CA GLY A 79 -4.76 -2.65 5.53
C GLY A 79 -3.50 -2.53 4.66
N THR A 80 -3.00 -3.65 4.13
CA THR A 80 -1.76 -3.68 3.35
C THR A 80 -1.98 -3.07 1.96
N GLN A 81 -1.25 -2.00 1.64
CA GLN A 81 -1.22 -1.41 0.31
C GLN A 81 -0.03 -1.94 -0.48
N ILE A 82 -0.31 -2.50 -1.65
CA ILE A 82 0.72 -3.05 -2.53
C ILE A 82 0.89 -2.14 -3.74
N GLN A 83 2.13 -1.69 -3.97
CA GLN A 83 2.52 -0.86 -5.10
C GLN A 83 3.43 -1.69 -6.02
N GLY A 84 2.80 -2.59 -6.76
CA GLY A 84 3.47 -3.55 -7.64
C GLY A 84 2.57 -4.74 -7.94
N ASN A 85 3.10 -5.72 -8.69
CA ASN A 85 2.35 -6.94 -9.00
C ASN A 85 2.45 -7.94 -7.85
N THR A 86 1.32 -8.54 -7.49
CA THR A 86 1.27 -9.60 -6.48
C THR A 86 0.99 -10.94 -7.16
N LYS A 87 1.84 -11.93 -6.88
CA LYS A 87 1.66 -13.30 -7.32
C LYS A 87 1.61 -14.21 -6.12
N ILE A 88 0.45 -14.82 -5.87
CA ILE A 88 0.30 -15.82 -4.81
C ILE A 88 0.12 -17.20 -5.43
N LYS A 89 1.07 -18.09 -5.17
CA LYS A 89 0.98 -19.52 -5.44
C LYS A 89 0.69 -20.22 -4.12
N ALA A 90 -0.59 -20.37 -3.80
CA ALA A 90 -1.05 -21.06 -2.61
C ALA A 90 -1.55 -22.46 -2.97
N THR A 91 -1.19 -23.46 -2.18
CA THR A 91 -1.70 -24.83 -2.30
C THR A 91 -2.15 -25.34 -0.94
N GLN A 92 -3.37 -25.86 -0.88
CA GLN A 92 -3.90 -26.54 0.30
C GLN A 92 -4.20 -27.99 -0.05
N LYS A 93 -3.67 -28.94 0.71
CA LYS A 93 -3.91 -30.37 0.51
C LYS A 93 -4.29 -31.02 1.85
N ASN A 94 -5.36 -31.82 1.84
CA ASN A 94 -5.87 -32.50 3.04
C ASN A 94 -6.16 -31.52 4.21
N VAL A 95 -6.74 -30.37 3.90
CA VAL A 95 -7.01 -29.31 4.89
C VAL A 95 -8.48 -29.35 5.31
N THR A 96 -8.74 -29.40 6.62
CA THR A 96 -10.08 -29.47 7.19
C THR A 96 -10.33 -28.27 8.10
N ALA A 97 -11.41 -27.51 7.86
CA ALA A 97 -11.89 -26.50 8.79
C ALA A 97 -13.29 -26.89 9.28
N THR A 98 -13.47 -26.94 10.59
CA THR A 98 -14.74 -27.30 11.23
C THR A 98 -15.09 -26.27 12.29
N ALA A 99 -16.25 -25.64 12.16
CA ALA A 99 -16.78 -24.72 13.16
C ALA A 99 -18.18 -25.15 13.57
N SER A 100 -18.47 -25.19 14.87
CA SER A 100 -19.76 -25.68 15.40
C SER A 100 -20.31 -24.77 16.50
N GLY A 101 -21.57 -24.36 16.37
CA GLY A 101 -22.25 -23.41 17.24
C GLY A 101 -23.08 -22.40 16.45
N LYS A 102 -23.91 -21.60 17.13
CA LYS A 102 -24.70 -20.52 16.48
C LYS A 102 -23.73 -19.46 15.95
N ASN A 103 -24.01 -18.89 14.76
CA ASN A 103 -23.15 -17.88 14.11
C ASN A 103 -21.68 -18.31 13.92
N SER A 104 -21.41 -19.59 13.66
CA SER A 104 -20.05 -20.10 13.43
C SER A 104 -19.63 -20.01 11.96
N LYS A 105 -18.34 -19.80 11.69
CA LYS A 105 -17.75 -19.77 10.34
C LYS A 105 -16.58 -20.76 10.22
N ALA A 106 -16.62 -21.61 9.20
CA ALA A 106 -15.49 -22.46 8.83
C ALA A 106 -15.00 -22.08 7.43
N ALA A 107 -13.69 -21.93 7.23
CA ALA A 107 -13.13 -21.59 5.93
C ALA A 107 -11.74 -22.20 5.69
N ASN A 108 -11.51 -22.67 4.46
CA ASN A 108 -10.20 -23.03 3.95
C ASN A 108 -9.88 -22.05 2.82
N GLU A 109 -8.95 -21.13 3.05
CA GLU A 109 -8.64 -20.03 2.15
C GLU A 109 -7.22 -20.17 1.59
N ALA A 110 -7.09 -20.24 0.26
CA ALA A 110 -5.80 -20.28 -0.42
C ALA A 110 -5.61 -19.00 -1.24
N GLY A 111 -4.52 -18.27 -1.01
CA GLY A 111 -4.16 -17.13 -1.85
C GLY A 111 -5.08 -15.92 -1.68
N VAL A 112 -5.22 -15.42 -0.45
CA VAL A 112 -6.15 -14.32 -0.15
C VAL A 112 -5.46 -12.97 -0.23
N ILE A 113 -6.10 -12.00 -0.88
CA ILE A 113 -5.72 -10.58 -0.80
C ILE A 113 -6.94 -9.79 -0.34
N GLY A 114 -6.80 -9.10 0.79
CA GLY A 114 -7.90 -8.41 1.45
C GLY A 114 -8.68 -9.30 2.43
N GLY A 115 -9.47 -8.67 3.29
CA GLY A 115 -10.19 -9.33 4.40
C GLY A 115 -9.77 -8.80 5.77
N GLN A 116 -10.61 -9.08 6.77
CA GLN A 116 -10.31 -8.83 8.19
C GLN A 116 -9.34 -9.88 8.72
#